data_AF-A0A356Z721-F1
#
_entry.id   AF-A0A356Z721-F1
#
_cell.length_a   1.000
_cell.length_b   1.000
_cell.length_c   1.000
_cell.angle_alpha   90.00
_cell.angle_beta   90.00
_cell.angle_gamma   90.00
#
_symmetry.space_group_name_H-M   'P 1'
#
loop_
_entity.id
_entity.type
_entity.pdbx_description
1 polymer ?
#
loop_
_entity_poly.entity_id
_entity_poly.type
_entity_poly.pdbx_seq_one_letter_code
_entity_poly.pdbx_strand_id
1 'polypeptide(L)'
;MALKTAQEYIDSLRNRKLDIYMLGKKVDNFVDHPIIRPSINAMAMTYKLAEEPEYEDLMTVTSNLTGEKINRFTHLHQSTTDLINKVKMQ
;
A
#
# COMPACT_ATOMS: atom_id res chain seq x y z
N MET A 1 13.40 5.67 -1.11
CA MET A 1 12.71 5.47 0.19
C MET A 1 11.86 4.22 0.07
N ALA A 2 12.18 3.20 0.84
CA ALA A 2 11.51 1.89 0.78
C ALA A 2 10.06 1.92 1.28
N LEU A 3 9.76 2.86 2.20
CA LEU A 3 8.43 3.11 2.73
C LEU A 3 7.96 4.49 2.29
N LYS A 4 6.69 4.57 1.89
CA LYS A 4 5.98 5.82 1.60
C LYS A 4 4.99 6.11 2.71
N THR A 5 4.68 7.38 2.90
CA THR A 5 3.50 7.76 3.69
C THR A 5 2.22 7.50 2.91
N ALA A 6 1.09 7.46 3.61
CA ALA A 6 -0.22 7.35 2.96
C ALA A 6 -0.48 8.50 1.95
N GLN A 7 -0.02 9.70 2.27
CA GLN A 7 -0.17 10.87 1.41
C GLN A 7 0.73 10.77 0.16
N GLU A 8 1.99 10.37 0.33
CA GLU A 8 2.91 10.14 -0.80
C GLU A 8 2.39 9.05 -1.75
N TYR A 9 1.74 8.01 -1.23
CA TYR A 9 1.06 7.02 -2.05
C TYR A 9 -0.05 7.66 -2.89
N ILE A 10 -0.97 8.41 -2.27
CA ILE A 10 -2.09 9.08 -2.96
C ILE A 10 -1.57 10.07 -4.01
N ASP A 11 -0.57 10.88 -3.67
CA ASP A 11 0.03 11.85 -4.60
C ASP A 11 0.73 11.14 -5.76
N SER A 12 1.36 9.99 -5.51
CA SER A 12 1.93 9.17 -6.58
C SER A 12 0.88 8.66 -7.56
N LEU A 13 -0.39 8.47 -7.14
CA LEU A 13 -1.49 8.12 -8.04
C LEU A 13 -1.92 9.32 -8.89
N ARG A 14 -1.98 10.53 -8.30
CA ARG A 14 -2.35 11.75 -9.03
C ARG A 14 -1.40 12.05 -10.19
N ASN A 15 -0.14 11.69 -10.02
CA ASN A 15 0.90 11.88 -11.04
C ASN A 15 0.89 10.82 -12.15
N ARG A 16 0.00 9.80 -12.08
CA ARG A 16 -0.09 8.77 -13.12
C ARG A 16 -0.99 9.23 -14.26
N LYS A 17 -0.50 9.08 -15.49
CA LYS A 17 -1.27 9.26 -16.71
C LYS A 17 -1.91 7.92 -17.09
N LEU A 18 -3.09 7.64 -16.52
CA LEU A 18 -3.85 6.42 -16.79
C LEU A 18 -5.12 6.75 -17.56
N ASP A 19 -5.42 5.96 -18.59
CA ASP A 19 -6.72 5.97 -19.24
C ASP A 19 -7.66 5.02 -18.50
N ILE A 20 -8.51 5.58 -17.63
CA ILE A 20 -9.44 4.82 -16.81
C ILE A 20 -10.84 4.96 -17.39
N TYR A 21 -11.50 3.83 -17.62
CA TYR A 21 -12.89 3.76 -18.06
C TYR A 21 -13.72 2.99 -17.05
N MET A 22 -14.87 3.54 -16.67
CA MET A 22 -15.78 2.92 -15.72
C MET A 22 -17.22 3.15 -16.18
N LEU A 23 -18.03 2.09 -16.19
CA LEU A 23 -19.42 2.13 -16.64
C LEU A 23 -19.58 2.78 -18.04
N GLY A 24 -18.65 2.45 -18.95
CA GLY A 24 -18.64 2.94 -20.33
C GLY A 24 -18.19 4.39 -20.51
N LYS A 25 -17.71 5.07 -19.47
CA LYS A 25 -17.24 6.47 -19.53
C LYS A 25 -15.79 6.61 -19.11
N LYS A 26 -15.07 7.54 -19.73
CA LYS A 26 -13.72 7.92 -19.30
C LYS A 26 -13.80 8.67 -17.96
N VAL A 27 -12.89 8.36 -17.04
CA VAL A 27 -12.77 9.00 -15.73
C VAL A 27 -11.59 9.96 -15.74
N ASP A 28 -11.84 11.26 -15.61
CA ASP A 28 -10.79 12.29 -15.69
C ASP A 28 -9.95 12.38 -14.40
N ASN A 29 -10.60 12.32 -13.22
CA ASN A 29 -9.92 12.29 -11.92
C ASN A 29 -10.32 11.03 -11.15
N PHE A 30 -9.56 9.96 -11.35
CA PHE A 30 -9.84 8.69 -10.68
C PHE A 30 -9.50 8.72 -9.17
N VAL A 31 -8.55 9.57 -8.75
CA VAL A 31 -8.07 9.60 -7.37
C VAL A 31 -9.15 10.11 -6.42
N ASP A 32 -9.96 11.06 -6.86
CA ASP A 32 -11.06 11.62 -6.06
C ASP A 32 -12.44 11.09 -6.51
N HIS A 33 -12.49 10.16 -7.46
CA HIS A 33 -13.75 9.61 -7.94
C HIS A 33 -14.46 8.84 -6.79
N PRO A 34 -15.74 9.13 -6.48
CA PRO A 34 -16.42 8.61 -5.28
C PRO A 34 -16.48 7.08 -5.20
N ILE A 35 -16.53 6.39 -6.35
CA ILE A 35 -16.51 4.91 -6.41
C ILE A 35 -15.09 4.34 -6.20
N ILE A 36 -14.05 5.05 -6.64
CA ILE A 36 -12.66 4.54 -6.65
C ILE A 36 -11.94 4.92 -5.35
N ARG A 37 -12.26 6.10 -4.81
CA ARG A 37 -11.63 6.66 -3.61
C ARG A 37 -11.64 5.72 -2.41
N PRO A 38 -12.73 4.98 -2.09
CA PRO A 38 -12.72 4.04 -0.97
C PRO A 38 -11.65 2.96 -1.11
N SER A 39 -11.45 2.40 -2.30
CA SER A 39 -10.40 1.40 -2.56
C SER A 39 -9.00 2.01 -2.43
N ILE A 40 -8.80 3.25 -2.89
CA ILE A 40 -7.54 3.97 -2.70
C ILE A 40 -7.27 4.19 -1.20
N ASN A 41 -8.27 4.60 -0.43
CA ASN A 41 -8.14 4.80 1.01
C ASN A 41 -7.81 3.49 1.74
N ALA A 42 -8.43 2.37 1.37
CA ALA A 42 -8.11 1.06 1.94
C ALA A 42 -6.64 0.69 1.70
N MET A 43 -6.10 0.95 0.51
CA MET A 43 -4.67 0.74 0.25
C MET A 43 -3.80 1.74 1.00
N ALA A 44 -4.22 3.01 1.11
CA ALA A 44 -3.50 4.04 1.84
C ALA A 44 -3.33 3.71 3.34
N MET A 45 -4.30 3.00 3.94
CA MET A 45 -4.18 2.51 5.32
C MET A 45 -2.98 1.58 5.53
N THR A 46 -2.58 0.81 4.52
CA THR A 46 -1.41 -0.08 4.64
C THR A 46 -0.09 0.69 4.76
N TYR A 47 -0.03 1.90 4.18
CA TYR A 47 1.10 2.82 4.35
C TYR A 47 1.02 3.50 5.70
N LYS A 48 -0.16 4.02 6.08
CA LYS A 48 -0.38 4.69 7.36
C LYS A 48 -0.01 3.81 8.55
N LEU A 49 -0.53 2.58 8.61
CA LEU A 49 -0.29 1.66 9.71
C LEU A 49 1.19 1.24 9.79
N ALA A 50 1.93 1.27 8.68
CA ALA A 50 3.37 1.02 8.69
C ALA A 50 4.20 2.13 9.37
N GLU A 51 3.61 3.33 9.55
CA GLU A 51 4.20 4.46 10.28
C GLU A 51 3.81 4.48 11.76
N GLU A 52 2.82 3.67 12.17
CA GLU A 52 2.34 3.62 13.55
C GLU A 52 3.18 2.63 14.38
N PRO A 53 3.86 3.07 15.47
CA PRO A 53 4.76 2.20 16.25
C PRO A 53 4.10 0.95 16.81
N GLU A 54 2.80 1.01 17.15
CA GLU A 54 2.03 -0.13 17.63
C GLU A 54 1.94 -1.28 16.61
N TYR A 55 1.97 -0.96 15.32
CA TYR A 55 1.82 -1.91 14.23
C TYR A 55 3.13 -2.19 13.49
N GLU A 56 4.25 -1.59 13.90
CA GLU A 56 5.53 -1.65 13.19
C GLU A 56 5.97 -3.09 12.87
N ASP A 57 5.96 -3.97 13.88
CA ASP A 57 6.36 -5.38 13.73
C ASP A 57 5.45 -6.16 12.78
N LEU A 58 4.15 -5.82 12.77
CA LEU A 58 3.17 -6.50 11.92
C LEU A 58 3.22 -5.98 10.48
N MET A 59 3.35 -4.67 10.30
CA MET A 59 3.24 -3.99 9.01
C MET A 59 4.56 -3.94 8.24
N THR A 60 5.69 -4.07 8.93
CA THR A 60 7.02 -3.92 8.33
C THR A 60 7.92 -5.12 8.60
N VAL A 61 8.95 -5.25 7.76
CA VAL A 61 9.97 -6.30 7.87
C VAL A 61 11.22 -5.87 7.10
N THR A 62 12.38 -6.39 7.47
CA THR A 62 13.61 -6.19 6.70
C THR A 62 13.62 -7.12 5.49
N SER A 63 13.78 -6.55 4.29
CA SER A 63 13.89 -7.31 3.06
C SER A 63 15.14 -8.18 3.07
N ASN A 64 15.01 -9.47 2.75
CA ASN A 64 16.14 -10.36 2.53
C ASN A 64 16.90 -10.06 1.23
N LEU A 65 16.33 -9.26 0.33
CA LEU A 65 16.94 -8.91 -0.96
C LEU A 65 17.75 -7.61 -0.88
N THR A 66 17.25 -6.61 -0.15
CA THR A 66 17.88 -5.28 -0.10
C THR A 66 18.46 -4.90 1.26
N GLY A 67 18.07 -5.60 2.33
CA GLY A 67 18.40 -5.20 3.70
C GLY A 67 17.65 -3.96 4.20
N GLU A 68 16.75 -3.40 3.38
CA GLU A 68 15.95 -2.23 3.76
C GLU A 68 14.67 -2.65 4.49
N LYS A 69 14.18 -1.77 5.39
CA LYS A 69 12.86 -1.91 6.00
C LYS A 69 11.78 -1.63 4.94
N ILE A 70 10.94 -2.62 4.68
CA ILE A 70 9.88 -2.59 3.66
C ILE A 70 8.51 -2.85 4.30
N ASN A 71 7.45 -2.55 3.56
CA ASN A 71 6.11 -2.98 3.95
C ASN A 71 5.99 -4.50 3.74
N ARG A 72 5.44 -5.21 4.73
CA ARG A 72 5.26 -6.67 4.71
C ARG A 72 4.42 -7.14 3.52
N PHE A 73 3.61 -6.29 2.90
CA PHE A 73 2.93 -6.60 1.63
C PHE A 73 3.87 -6.97 0.49
N THR A 74 5.10 -6.46 0.49
CA THR A 74 6.10 -6.64 -0.57
C THR A 74 7.19 -7.66 -0.19
N HIS A 75 7.08 -8.27 0.98
CA HIS A 75 8.09 -9.19 1.49
C HIS A 75 8.03 -10.55 0.81
N LEU A 76 9.20 -11.10 0.48
CA LEU A 76 9.35 -12.48 0.08
C LEU A 76 9.45 -13.34 1.35
N HIS A 77 8.36 -14.01 1.73
CA HIS A 77 8.30 -14.83 2.94
C HIS A 77 9.46 -15.84 3.02
N GLN A 78 10.18 -15.84 4.14
CA GLN A 78 11.33 -16.72 4.39
C GLN A 78 11.00 -17.80 5.45
N SER A 79 9.82 -17.72 6.08
CA SER A 79 9.42 -18.61 7.16
C SER A 79 7.90 -18.77 7.26
N THR A 80 7.45 -19.77 8.03
CA THR A 80 6.04 -19.92 8.41
C THR A 80 5.53 -18.72 9.23
N THR A 81 6.37 -18.15 10.09
CA THR A 81 6.07 -16.93 10.85
C THR A 81 5.75 -15.75 9.93
N ASP A 82 6.50 -15.59 8.83
CA ASP A 82 6.22 -14.53 7.86
C ASP A 82 4.83 -14.70 7.23
N LEU A 83 4.45 -15.93 6.89
CA LEU A 83 3.12 -16.25 6.35
C LEU A 83 2.02 -15.96 7.37
N ILE A 84 2.21 -16.35 8.63
CA ILE A 84 1.27 -16.06 9.72
C ILE A 84 1.09 -14.56 9.89
N ASN A 85 2.18 -13.80 9.94
CA ASN A 85 2.14 -12.34 10.10
C ASN A 85 1.50 -11.67 8.87
N LYS A 86 1.74 -12.20 7.67
CA LYS A 86 1.08 -11.73 6.45
C LYS A 86 -0.44 -11.87 6.53
N VAL A 87 -0.94 -12.99 7.05
CA VAL A 87 -2.38 -13.21 7.23
C VAL A 87 -2.96 -12.32 8.33
N LYS A 88 -2.25 -12.17 9.47
CA LYS A 88 -2.69 -11.28 10.56
C LYS A 88 -2.80 -9.81 10.16
N MET A 89 -2.02 -9.39 9.17
CA MET A 89 -2.03 -8.02 8.65
C MET A 89 -3.23 -7.75 7.71
N GLN A 90 -3.85 -8.78 7.12
CA GLN A 90 -4.97 -8.66 6.17
C GLN A 90 -6.32 -8.53 6.87
#